data_AF-A0A6I4HV19-F1
#
_entry.id   AF-A0A6I4HV19-F1
#
_cell.length_a   1.000
_cell.length_b   1.000
_cell.length_c   1.000
_cell.angle_alpha   90.00
_cell.angle_beta   90.00
_cell.angle_gamma   90.00
#
_symmetry.space_group_name_H-M   'P 1'
#
loop_
_entity.id
_entity.type
_entity.pdbx_description
1 polymer ?
#
loop_
_entity_poly.entity_id
_entity_poly.type
_entity_poly.pdbx_seq_one_letter_code
_entity_poly.pdbx_strand_id
1 'polypeptide(L)'
;MEKTRSAAAIADFLKGEWLKSLFGPAKDHVLRRYIQYHQSVLIRMSNRVNRYVHFSGHQQTSDLTNYATWFLNEIEGLIIFLRHRCYQFFDSNQYISDYFAVIIAKKINAFEAEFKRSDTLNVSGGLRDFYINALRYTAEKVTVSRTTFAATEDQLKILRSIRAGLLEHPDLTDEDFCLILYQHNFNVPGFSEKLQAVLDQNAAKLNDITKQEAFWESSAGKFIQAGTGPDHSFDHHRPSLETIVIPWVNSKQTMFSGSQISETNLSENDERLHLTLSVPQFALYVRLFHLSGCFSTKNVSDLKRFFATHFSTKRQGTISIKSFARAFYNVDQTTAAVVLDQLKRMTDIINKTYFN
;
A
#
# COMPACT_ATOMS: atom_id res chain seq x y z
N MET A 1 -39.55 9.61 -19.89
CA MET A 1 -39.86 8.50 -18.96
C MET A 1 -39.80 7.12 -19.61
N GLU A 2 -40.20 6.92 -20.87
CA GLU A 2 -40.18 5.59 -21.50
C GLU A 2 -38.75 5.09 -21.85
N LYS A 3 -37.85 6.00 -22.28
CA LYS A 3 -36.44 5.68 -22.59
C LYS A 3 -35.60 5.35 -21.35
N THR A 4 -35.91 5.93 -20.19
CA THR A 4 -35.21 5.62 -18.92
C THR A 4 -35.55 4.21 -18.39
N ARG A 5 -36.76 3.69 -18.67
CA ARG A 5 -37.09 2.29 -18.36
C ARG A 5 -36.26 1.29 -19.16
N SER A 6 -35.80 1.66 -20.36
CA SER A 6 -35.03 0.77 -21.24
C SER A 6 -33.60 0.51 -20.73
N ALA A 7 -32.86 1.54 -20.31
CA ALA A 7 -31.47 1.34 -19.88
C ALA A 7 -31.35 0.61 -18.53
N ALA A 8 -32.26 0.88 -17.57
CA ALA A 8 -32.33 0.10 -16.32
C ALA A 8 -32.67 -1.38 -16.60
N ALA A 9 -33.64 -1.63 -17.49
CA ALA A 9 -33.98 -2.99 -17.90
C ALA A 9 -32.82 -3.71 -18.59
N ILE A 10 -32.04 -3.01 -19.42
CA ILE A 10 -30.82 -3.55 -20.04
C ILE A 10 -29.75 -3.85 -18.98
N ALA A 11 -29.55 -2.96 -18.01
CA ALA A 11 -28.62 -3.18 -16.92
C ALA A 11 -28.99 -4.44 -16.11
N ASP A 12 -30.27 -4.61 -15.79
CA ASP A 12 -30.75 -5.79 -15.07
C ASP A 12 -30.67 -7.08 -15.90
N PHE A 13 -30.95 -7.00 -17.20
CA PHE A 13 -30.71 -8.09 -18.13
C PHE A 13 -29.24 -8.53 -18.14
N LEU A 14 -28.30 -7.58 -18.25
CA LEU A 14 -26.86 -7.86 -18.24
C LEU A 14 -26.41 -8.50 -16.92
N LYS A 15 -26.89 -8.00 -15.77
CA LYS A 15 -26.63 -8.63 -14.46
C LYS A 15 -27.10 -10.08 -14.45
N GLY A 16 -28.28 -10.36 -15.02
CA GLY A 16 -28.82 -11.71 -15.16
C GLY A 16 -27.94 -12.63 -15.99
N GLU A 17 -27.48 -12.18 -17.15
CA GLU A 17 -26.59 -12.95 -18.03
C GLU A 17 -25.22 -13.23 -17.40
N TRP A 18 -24.67 -12.28 -16.65
CA TRP A 18 -23.43 -12.49 -15.90
C TRP A 18 -23.57 -13.51 -14.78
N LEU A 19 -24.67 -13.47 -14.02
CA LEU A 19 -24.94 -14.47 -12.99
C LEU A 19 -25.06 -15.87 -13.60
N LYS A 20 -25.80 -16.03 -14.70
CA LYS A 20 -25.88 -17.31 -15.41
C LYS A 20 -24.52 -17.82 -15.87
N SER A 21 -23.67 -16.91 -16.37
CA SER A 21 -22.33 -17.27 -16.84
C SER A 21 -21.42 -17.72 -15.69
N LEU A 22 -21.45 -17.01 -14.55
CA LEU A 22 -20.65 -17.32 -13.36
C LEU A 22 -20.98 -18.69 -12.74
N PHE A 23 -22.26 -19.09 -12.77
CA PHE A 23 -22.71 -20.40 -12.27
C PHE A 23 -22.81 -21.46 -13.38
N GLY A 24 -22.35 -21.15 -14.59
CA GLY A 24 -22.32 -22.08 -15.71
C GLY A 24 -21.09 -22.99 -15.68
N PRO A 25 -20.98 -23.94 -16.63
CA PRO A 25 -19.85 -24.88 -16.74
C PRO A 25 -18.56 -24.23 -17.29
N ALA A 26 -18.49 -22.89 -17.34
CA ALA A 26 -17.37 -22.18 -17.93
C ALA A 26 -16.12 -22.27 -17.03
N LYS A 27 -14.93 -22.39 -17.65
CA LYS A 27 -13.65 -22.39 -16.93
C LYS A 27 -13.29 -20.99 -16.42
N ASP A 28 -12.63 -20.92 -15.26
CA ASP A 28 -12.23 -19.65 -14.60
C ASP A 28 -11.50 -18.65 -15.49
N HIS A 29 -10.59 -19.10 -16.35
CA HIS A 29 -9.85 -18.19 -17.24
C HIS A 29 -10.77 -17.55 -18.30
N VAL A 30 -11.82 -18.25 -18.73
CA VAL A 30 -12.83 -17.73 -19.66
C VAL A 30 -13.68 -16.69 -18.93
N LEU A 31 -14.13 -16.99 -17.71
CA LEU A 31 -14.88 -16.06 -16.87
C LEU A 31 -14.07 -14.80 -16.55
N ARG A 32 -12.79 -14.94 -16.18
CA ARG A 32 -11.87 -13.82 -15.96
C ARG A 32 -11.80 -12.91 -17.19
N ARG A 33 -11.50 -13.47 -18.36
CA ARG A 33 -11.42 -12.69 -19.61
C ARG A 33 -12.73 -12.01 -19.96
N TYR A 34 -13.85 -12.70 -19.76
CA TYR A 34 -15.19 -12.18 -20.04
C TYR A 34 -15.56 -11.01 -19.11
N ILE A 35 -15.37 -11.17 -17.80
CA ILE A 35 -15.66 -10.12 -16.80
C ILE A 35 -14.75 -8.90 -17.02
N GLN A 36 -13.45 -9.11 -17.22
CA GLN A 36 -12.49 -8.01 -17.46
C GLN A 36 -12.75 -7.28 -18.79
N TYR A 37 -13.23 -8.00 -19.82
CA TYR A 37 -13.69 -7.39 -21.06
C TYR A 37 -14.87 -6.45 -20.81
N HIS A 38 -15.90 -6.91 -20.09
CA HIS A 38 -17.07 -6.10 -19.76
C HIS A 38 -16.71 -4.90 -18.88
N GLN A 39 -15.89 -5.09 -17.84
CA GLN A 39 -15.35 -4.02 -17.02
C GLN A 39 -14.69 -2.93 -17.89
N SER A 40 -13.81 -3.32 -18.81
CA SER A 40 -13.13 -2.42 -19.73
C SER A 40 -14.08 -1.68 -20.69
N VAL A 41 -15.10 -2.35 -21.20
CA VAL A 41 -16.10 -1.75 -22.09
C VAL A 41 -16.92 -0.70 -21.33
N LEU A 42 -17.40 -1.03 -20.13
CA LEU A 42 -18.19 -0.13 -19.29
C LEU A 42 -17.40 1.12 -18.89
N ILE A 43 -16.14 0.96 -18.50
CA ILE A 43 -15.26 2.10 -18.17
C ILE A 43 -15.09 3.02 -19.38
N ARG A 44 -14.78 2.47 -20.57
CA ARG A 44 -14.66 3.29 -21.80
C ARG A 44 -15.95 4.02 -22.15
N MET A 45 -17.09 3.36 -21.93
CA MET A 45 -18.41 3.92 -22.18
C MET A 45 -18.71 5.06 -21.21
N SER A 46 -18.46 4.86 -19.92
CA SER A 46 -18.55 5.90 -18.88
C SER A 46 -17.70 7.11 -19.24
N ASN A 47 -16.42 6.91 -19.59
CA ASN A 47 -15.51 8.00 -19.98
C ASN A 47 -15.97 8.74 -21.24
N ARG A 48 -16.61 8.06 -22.19
CA ARG A 48 -17.14 8.69 -23.42
C ARG A 48 -18.35 9.57 -23.11
N VAL A 49 -19.28 9.06 -22.31
CA VAL A 49 -20.47 9.82 -21.90
C VAL A 49 -20.08 10.99 -21.00
N ASN A 50 -19.17 10.79 -20.04
CA ASN A 50 -18.67 11.83 -19.15
C ASN A 50 -18.02 12.98 -19.95
N ARG A 51 -17.17 12.65 -20.93
CA ARG A 51 -16.59 13.65 -21.84
C ARG A 51 -17.66 14.39 -22.63
N TYR A 52 -18.68 13.70 -23.13
CA TYR A 52 -19.78 14.36 -23.84
C TYR A 52 -20.51 15.39 -22.94
N VAL A 53 -20.74 15.07 -21.66
CA VAL A 53 -21.34 16.00 -20.69
C VAL A 53 -20.45 17.22 -20.44
N HIS A 54 -19.13 17.04 -20.31
CA HIS A 54 -18.20 18.13 -19.99
C HIS A 54 -17.75 18.98 -21.18
N PHE A 55 -17.58 18.40 -22.37
CA PHE A 55 -17.12 19.12 -23.57
C PHE A 55 -18.24 19.88 -24.30
N SER A 56 -19.51 19.53 -24.07
CA SER A 56 -20.65 20.20 -24.71
C SER A 56 -20.96 21.55 -24.05
N GLY A 57 -19.95 22.41 -23.88
CA GLY A 57 -19.96 23.66 -23.10
C GLY A 57 -20.91 24.78 -23.58
N HIS A 58 -22.05 24.45 -24.17
CA HIS A 58 -23.04 25.37 -24.68
C HIS A 58 -24.44 24.89 -24.24
N GLN A 59 -25.03 25.61 -23.27
CA GLN A 59 -26.47 25.64 -23.00
C GLN A 59 -27.24 24.31 -23.15
N GLN A 60 -26.71 23.19 -22.63
CA GLN A 60 -27.52 21.98 -22.59
C GLN A 60 -28.66 22.20 -21.60
N THR A 61 -29.90 22.03 -22.08
CA THR A 61 -31.09 21.98 -21.23
C THR A 61 -30.83 21.02 -20.08
N SER A 62 -31.17 21.40 -18.85
CA SER A 62 -30.99 20.62 -17.62
C SER A 62 -31.35 19.13 -17.78
N ASP A 63 -32.34 18.84 -18.61
CA ASP A 63 -32.81 17.49 -18.90
C ASP A 63 -31.74 16.58 -19.51
N LEU A 64 -30.98 17.03 -20.51
CA LEU A 64 -29.99 16.17 -21.18
C LEU A 64 -28.82 15.82 -20.24
N THR A 65 -28.38 16.80 -19.45
CA THR A 65 -27.39 16.59 -18.39
C THR A 65 -27.92 15.61 -17.34
N ASN A 66 -29.18 15.76 -16.90
CA ASN A 66 -29.82 14.85 -15.96
C ASN A 66 -29.88 13.41 -16.51
N TYR A 67 -30.27 13.22 -17.77
CA TYR A 67 -30.28 11.90 -18.41
C TYR A 67 -28.88 11.30 -18.52
N ALA A 68 -27.88 12.09 -18.88
CA ALA A 68 -26.50 11.62 -18.98
C ALA A 68 -25.92 11.25 -17.61
N THR A 69 -26.16 12.05 -16.57
CA THR A 69 -25.76 11.74 -15.19
C THR A 69 -26.46 10.48 -14.68
N TRP A 70 -27.75 10.33 -14.93
CA TRP A 70 -28.48 9.10 -14.61
C TRP A 70 -27.84 7.88 -15.29
N PHE A 71 -27.58 7.98 -16.59
CA PHE A 71 -26.98 6.89 -17.35
C PHE A 71 -25.56 6.52 -16.88
N LEU A 72 -24.75 7.53 -16.53
CA LEU A 72 -23.44 7.33 -15.91
C LEU A 72 -23.56 6.59 -14.58
N ASN A 73 -24.55 6.93 -13.74
CA ASN A 73 -24.80 6.22 -12.49
C ASN A 73 -25.14 4.74 -12.72
N GLU A 74 -25.93 4.42 -13.75
CA GLU A 74 -26.25 3.02 -14.08
C GLU A 74 -25.01 2.24 -14.56
N ILE A 75 -24.16 2.85 -15.38
CA ILE A 75 -22.90 2.24 -15.82
C ILE A 75 -21.98 1.96 -14.62
N GLU A 76 -21.81 2.93 -13.72
CA GLU A 76 -21.00 2.70 -12.51
C GLU A 76 -21.64 1.67 -11.58
N GLY A 77 -22.97 1.64 -11.50
CA GLY A 77 -23.71 0.59 -10.80
C GLY A 77 -23.38 -0.81 -11.32
N LEU A 78 -23.26 -0.97 -12.64
CA LEU A 78 -22.83 -2.23 -13.26
C LEU A 78 -21.36 -2.57 -12.95
N ILE A 79 -20.46 -1.59 -12.98
CA ILE A 79 -19.04 -1.82 -12.64
C ILE A 79 -18.89 -2.22 -11.17
N ILE A 80 -19.61 -1.55 -10.27
CA ILE A 80 -19.66 -1.89 -8.84
C ILE A 80 -20.27 -3.28 -8.63
N PHE A 81 -21.30 -3.64 -9.39
CA PHE A 81 -21.88 -4.99 -9.36
C PHE A 81 -20.83 -6.04 -9.75
N LEU A 82 -20.11 -5.84 -10.85
CA LEU A 82 -19.02 -6.74 -11.27
C LEU A 82 -17.97 -6.88 -10.17
N ARG A 83 -17.59 -5.77 -9.52
CA ARG A 83 -16.64 -5.79 -8.42
C ARG A 83 -17.11 -6.63 -7.24
N HIS A 84 -18.35 -6.46 -6.80
CA HIS A 84 -18.84 -7.16 -5.60
C HIS A 84 -19.23 -8.63 -5.87
N ARG A 85 -19.83 -8.91 -7.03
CA ARG A 85 -20.35 -10.26 -7.34
C ARG A 85 -19.37 -11.12 -8.12
N CYS A 86 -18.39 -10.51 -8.78
CA CYS A 86 -17.38 -11.19 -9.60
C CYS A 86 -15.96 -10.89 -9.09
N TYR A 87 -15.78 -10.60 -7.80
CA TYR A 87 -14.51 -10.09 -7.23
C TYR A 87 -13.28 -10.93 -7.61
N GLN A 88 -13.41 -12.26 -7.67
CA GLN A 88 -12.32 -13.18 -8.06
C GLN A 88 -11.83 -13.01 -9.51
N PHE A 89 -12.68 -12.43 -10.36
CA PHE A 89 -12.46 -12.21 -11.79
C PHE A 89 -12.29 -10.73 -12.14
N PHE A 90 -12.69 -9.82 -11.24
CA PHE A 90 -12.57 -8.37 -11.40
C PHE A 90 -11.10 -7.93 -11.39
N ASP A 91 -10.73 -7.02 -12.28
CA ASP A 91 -9.38 -6.46 -12.30
C ASP A 91 -9.31 -5.18 -11.44
N SER A 92 -8.87 -5.32 -10.18
CA SER A 92 -8.70 -4.19 -9.27
C SER A 92 -7.57 -3.24 -9.68
N ASN A 93 -6.65 -3.68 -10.55
CA ASN A 93 -5.55 -2.86 -11.07
C ASN A 93 -5.97 -2.06 -12.30
N GLN A 94 -7.18 -2.28 -12.82
CA GLN A 94 -7.71 -1.46 -13.90
C GLN A 94 -8.00 -0.04 -13.39
N TYR A 95 -7.74 0.95 -14.24
CA TYR A 95 -8.09 2.34 -13.97
C TYR A 95 -9.59 2.53 -13.80
N ILE A 96 -9.99 3.40 -12.87
CA ILE A 96 -11.38 3.80 -12.72
C ILE A 96 -11.84 4.67 -13.89
N SER A 97 -13.16 4.81 -14.05
CA SER A 97 -13.71 5.77 -15.01
C SER A 97 -13.53 7.22 -14.52
N ASP A 98 -13.53 8.17 -15.45
CA ASP A 98 -13.42 9.61 -15.16
C ASP A 98 -14.61 10.06 -14.31
N TYR A 99 -15.79 9.49 -14.55
CA TYR A 99 -16.99 9.79 -13.76
C TYR A 99 -16.90 9.22 -12.35
N PHE A 100 -16.38 7.99 -12.19
CA PHE A 100 -16.15 7.41 -10.86
C PHE A 100 -15.08 8.20 -10.09
N ALA A 101 -14.05 8.71 -10.77
CA ALA A 101 -13.05 9.59 -10.16
C ALA A 101 -13.70 10.84 -9.54
N VAL A 102 -14.67 11.46 -10.22
CA VAL A 102 -15.47 12.57 -9.66
C VAL A 102 -16.26 12.14 -8.41
N ILE A 103 -16.84 10.94 -8.41
CA ILE A 103 -17.54 10.40 -7.24
C ILE A 103 -16.57 10.19 -6.05
N ILE A 104 -15.38 9.65 -6.31
CA ILE A 104 -14.35 9.45 -5.28
C ILE A 104 -13.87 10.80 -4.73
N ALA A 105 -13.58 11.77 -5.60
CA ALA A 105 -13.19 13.11 -5.18
C ALA A 105 -14.26 13.78 -4.31
N LYS A 106 -15.56 13.62 -4.63
CA LYS A 106 -16.66 14.10 -3.77
C LYS A 106 -16.64 13.45 -2.39
N LYS A 107 -16.34 12.14 -2.30
CA LYS A 107 -16.21 11.45 -1.00
C LYS A 107 -15.03 12.00 -0.20
N ILE A 108 -13.87 12.23 -0.83
CA ILE A 108 -12.69 12.82 -0.18
C ILE A 108 -13.00 14.25 0.31
N ASN A 109 -13.66 15.07 -0.51
CA ASN A 109 -14.09 16.42 -0.13
C ASN A 109 -15.11 16.41 1.01
N ALA A 110 -15.91 15.35 1.16
CA ALA A 110 -16.79 15.19 2.32
C ALA A 110 -15.98 15.00 3.62
N PHE A 111 -14.89 14.21 3.59
CA PHE A 111 -13.97 14.12 4.73
C PHE A 111 -13.31 15.48 5.03
N GLU A 112 -12.89 16.22 4.01
CA GLU A 112 -12.34 17.57 4.18
C GLU A 112 -13.34 18.52 4.86
N ALA A 113 -14.59 18.55 4.37
CA ALA A 113 -15.65 19.40 4.89
C ALA A 113 -16.05 19.03 6.32
N GLU A 114 -16.08 17.73 6.63
CA GLU A 114 -16.33 17.24 7.99
C GLU A 114 -15.21 17.66 8.93
N PHE A 115 -13.94 17.41 8.56
CA PHE A 115 -12.78 17.77 9.38
C PHE A 115 -12.69 19.29 9.61
N LYS A 116 -13.08 20.11 8.63
CA LYS A 116 -13.19 21.56 8.79
C LYS A 116 -14.24 22.02 9.79
N ARG A 117 -15.33 21.29 9.94
CA ARG A 117 -16.40 21.61 10.90
C ARG A 117 -16.11 21.08 12.31
N SER A 118 -15.13 20.19 12.44
CA SER A 118 -14.73 19.63 13.72
C SER A 118 -13.95 20.67 14.52
N ASP A 119 -14.64 21.42 15.39
CA ASP A 119 -14.00 22.36 16.33
C ASP A 119 -13.39 21.66 17.55
N THR A 120 -13.62 20.35 17.68
CA THR A 120 -13.25 19.53 18.84
C THR A 120 -11.79 19.09 18.84
N LEU A 121 -11.05 19.24 17.75
CA LEU A 121 -9.67 18.75 17.66
C LEU A 121 -8.70 19.83 18.10
N ASN A 122 -7.98 19.58 19.20
CA ASN A 122 -6.93 20.45 19.74
C ASN A 122 -5.61 20.36 18.94
N VAL A 123 -5.70 20.47 17.62
CA VAL A 123 -4.57 20.38 16.69
C VAL A 123 -4.18 21.78 16.22
N SER A 124 -2.89 22.05 16.09
CA SER A 124 -2.41 23.35 15.63
C SER A 124 -2.94 23.69 14.25
N GLY A 125 -3.28 24.97 14.05
CA GLY A 125 -3.85 25.46 12.78
C GLY A 125 -3.00 25.07 11.56
N GLY A 126 -1.66 25.13 11.69
CA GLY A 126 -0.76 24.77 10.60
C GLY A 126 -0.74 23.27 10.24
N LEU A 127 -1.03 22.37 11.18
CA LEU A 127 -1.15 20.93 10.90
C LEU A 127 -2.54 20.60 10.36
N ARG A 128 -3.57 21.27 10.88
CA ARG A 128 -4.95 21.21 10.38
C ARG A 128 -5.03 21.63 8.91
N ASP A 129 -4.44 22.78 8.57
CA ASP A 129 -4.40 23.31 7.21
C ASP A 129 -3.62 22.40 6.26
N PHE A 130 -2.51 21.81 6.74
CA PHE A 130 -1.77 20.81 5.97
C PHE A 130 -2.65 19.61 5.60
N TYR A 131 -3.33 19.01 6.58
CA TYR A 131 -4.19 17.85 6.34
C TYR A 131 -5.34 18.18 5.37
N ILE A 132 -6.00 19.33 5.54
CA ILE A 132 -7.05 19.82 4.63
C ILE A 132 -6.51 19.96 3.20
N ASN A 133 -5.34 20.58 3.03
CA ASN A 133 -4.74 20.76 1.72
C ASN A 133 -4.29 19.43 1.11
N ALA A 134 -3.82 18.47 1.90
CA ALA A 134 -3.53 17.13 1.45
C ALA A 134 -4.78 16.39 0.94
N LEU A 135 -5.93 16.52 1.62
CA LEU A 135 -7.19 15.97 1.15
C LEU A 135 -7.65 16.59 -0.17
N ARG A 136 -7.56 17.92 -0.30
CA ARG A 136 -7.86 18.62 -1.56
C ARG A 136 -6.98 18.18 -2.71
N TYR A 137 -5.67 18.14 -2.46
CA TYR A 137 -4.69 17.64 -3.43
C TYR A 137 -5.01 16.21 -3.86
N THR A 138 -5.40 15.34 -2.91
CA THR A 138 -5.77 13.96 -3.23
C THR A 138 -7.04 13.89 -4.08
N ALA A 139 -8.06 14.68 -3.74
CA ALA A 139 -9.30 14.76 -4.52
C ALA A 139 -9.03 15.22 -5.97
N GLU A 140 -8.20 16.27 -6.13
CA GLU A 140 -7.78 16.76 -7.45
C GLU A 140 -6.96 15.71 -8.20
N LYS A 141 -5.95 15.10 -7.55
CA LYS A 141 -5.11 14.05 -8.12
C LYS A 141 -5.94 12.89 -8.64
N VAL A 142 -6.96 12.44 -7.91
CA VAL A 142 -7.87 11.36 -8.35
C VAL A 142 -8.61 11.72 -9.63
N THR A 143 -9.01 12.99 -9.81
CA THR A 143 -9.73 13.44 -11.02
C THR A 143 -8.83 13.65 -12.23
N VAL A 144 -7.56 14.04 -12.03
CA VAL A 144 -6.62 14.37 -13.10
C VAL A 144 -5.75 13.17 -13.48
N SER A 145 -5.39 12.34 -12.50
CA SER A 145 -4.50 11.20 -12.68
C SER A 145 -5.28 9.91 -12.90
N ARG A 146 -4.73 9.02 -13.72
CA ARG A 146 -5.28 7.67 -13.87
C ARG A 146 -4.99 6.84 -12.61
N THR A 147 -5.98 6.73 -11.74
CA THR A 147 -5.91 5.91 -10.53
C THR A 147 -6.69 4.60 -10.70
N THR A 148 -6.32 3.56 -9.95
CA THR A 148 -6.93 2.22 -10.04
C THR A 148 -8.02 2.02 -8.99
N PHE A 149 -8.83 0.96 -9.15
CA PHE A 149 -9.82 0.58 -8.15
C PHE A 149 -9.18 0.25 -6.80
N ALA A 150 -8.09 -0.53 -6.81
CA ALA A 150 -7.35 -0.88 -5.60
C ALA A 150 -6.83 0.38 -4.88
N ALA A 151 -6.17 1.28 -5.62
CA ALA A 151 -5.58 2.48 -5.02
C ALA A 151 -6.63 3.40 -4.37
N THR A 152 -7.78 3.60 -5.02
CA THR A 152 -8.85 4.43 -4.45
C THR A 152 -9.57 3.78 -3.28
N GLU A 153 -9.69 2.45 -3.27
CA GLU A 153 -10.21 1.72 -2.12
C GLU A 153 -9.30 1.85 -0.91
N ASP A 154 -8.00 1.64 -1.10
CA ASP A 154 -7.00 1.78 -0.04
C ASP A 154 -7.03 3.20 0.55
N GLN A 155 -7.04 4.22 -0.31
CA GLN A 155 -7.15 5.62 0.12
C GLN A 155 -8.41 5.86 0.96
N LEU A 156 -9.59 5.44 0.48
CA LEU A 156 -10.84 5.63 1.23
C LEU A 156 -10.88 4.82 2.52
N LYS A 157 -10.29 3.62 2.54
CA LYS A 157 -10.17 2.80 3.76
C LYS A 157 -9.28 3.50 4.78
N ILE A 158 -8.12 4.00 4.36
CA ILE A 158 -7.20 4.77 5.20
C ILE A 158 -7.89 6.03 5.74
N LEU A 159 -8.59 6.82 4.92
CA LEU A 159 -9.31 8.01 5.40
C LEU A 159 -10.39 7.68 6.44
N ARG A 160 -11.10 6.57 6.28
CA ARG A 160 -12.09 6.12 7.27
C ARG A 160 -11.43 5.71 8.57
N SER A 161 -10.31 4.98 8.51
CA SER A 161 -9.58 4.57 9.71
C SER A 161 -8.95 5.76 10.44
N ILE A 162 -8.34 6.70 9.70
CA ILE A 162 -7.86 7.97 10.27
C ILE A 162 -9.00 8.69 10.96
N ARG A 163 -10.15 8.85 10.28
CA ARG A 163 -11.33 9.50 10.87
C ARG A 163 -11.77 8.80 12.16
N ALA A 164 -11.81 7.47 12.19
CA ALA A 164 -12.17 6.72 13.40
C ALA A 164 -11.18 7.01 14.54
N GLY A 165 -9.87 6.92 14.28
CA GLY A 165 -8.84 7.22 15.28
C GLY A 165 -8.89 8.66 15.79
N LEU A 166 -9.21 9.62 14.92
CA LEU A 166 -9.37 11.03 15.32
C LEU A 166 -10.60 11.27 16.20
N LEU A 167 -11.66 10.48 16.03
CA LEU A 167 -12.89 10.60 16.84
C LEU A 167 -12.76 9.91 18.21
N GLU A 168 -11.92 8.89 18.32
CA GLU A 168 -11.67 8.17 19.58
C GLU A 168 -10.85 9.00 20.57
N HIS A 169 -10.15 10.03 20.10
CA HIS A 169 -9.27 10.88 20.90
C HIS A 169 -9.65 12.36 20.71
N PRO A 170 -10.56 12.93 21.53
CA PRO A 170 -10.92 14.34 21.41
C PRO A 170 -9.79 15.30 21.82
N ASP A 171 -8.95 14.90 22.77
CA ASP A 171 -7.85 15.72 23.31
C ASP A 171 -6.49 15.40 22.64
N LEU A 172 -6.47 15.25 21.31
CA LEU A 172 -5.25 14.94 20.57
C LEU A 172 -4.23 16.08 20.62
N THR A 173 -2.98 15.73 20.92
CA THR A 173 -1.86 16.62 20.63
C THR A 173 -1.47 16.55 19.15
N ASP A 174 -0.68 17.52 18.68
CA ASP A 174 -0.10 17.48 17.32
C ASP A 174 0.73 16.20 17.07
N GLU A 175 1.39 15.68 18.10
CA GLU A 175 2.18 14.45 18.01
C GLU A 175 1.27 13.23 17.84
N ASP A 176 0.19 13.15 18.63
CA ASP A 176 -0.78 12.05 18.52
C ASP A 176 -1.50 12.07 17.18
N PHE A 177 -1.87 13.26 16.68
CA PHE A 177 -2.44 13.43 15.35
C PHE A 177 -1.50 12.90 14.26
N CYS A 178 -0.22 13.30 14.31
CA CYS A 178 0.78 12.80 13.39
C CYS A 178 1.01 11.29 13.53
N LEU A 179 0.94 10.73 14.74
CA LEU A 179 1.09 9.30 14.99
C LEU A 179 -0.05 8.49 14.36
N ILE A 180 -1.30 8.97 14.46
CA ILE A 180 -2.46 8.35 13.79
C ILE A 180 -2.26 8.34 12.28
N LEU A 181 -1.83 9.47 11.70
CA LEU A 181 -1.54 9.55 10.27
C LEU A 181 -0.38 8.62 9.86
N TYR A 182 0.65 8.51 10.70
CA TYR A 182 1.77 7.61 10.49
C TYR A 182 1.34 6.14 10.49
N GLN A 183 0.57 5.69 11.48
CA GLN A 183 0.08 4.31 11.60
C GLN A 183 -0.68 3.84 10.36
N HIS A 184 -1.43 4.76 9.76
CA HIS A 184 -2.19 4.51 8.53
C HIS A 184 -1.40 4.78 7.24
N ASN A 185 -0.09 4.98 7.34
CA ASN A 185 0.82 5.21 6.23
C ASN A 185 0.32 6.33 5.29
N PHE A 186 -0.09 7.46 5.86
CA PHE A 186 -0.55 8.65 5.14
C PHE A 186 0.61 9.36 4.43
N ASN A 187 1.26 8.67 3.51
CA ASN A 187 2.50 9.07 2.81
C ASN A 187 2.27 10.11 1.70
N VAL A 188 1.38 11.08 1.94
CA VAL A 188 1.14 12.20 1.03
C VAL A 188 2.37 13.11 0.94
N PRO A 189 2.56 13.85 -0.17
CA PRO A 189 3.67 14.79 -0.29
C PRO A 189 3.72 15.80 0.87
N GLY A 190 4.89 15.97 1.48
CA GLY A 190 5.12 16.95 2.54
C GLY A 190 4.78 16.47 3.96
N PHE A 191 4.14 15.30 4.13
CA PHE A 191 3.75 14.86 5.47
C PHE A 191 4.94 14.46 6.32
N SER A 192 5.92 13.74 5.76
CA SER A 192 7.16 13.38 6.45
C SER A 192 7.87 14.60 7.02
N GLU A 193 8.00 15.65 6.21
CA GLU A 193 8.65 16.92 6.58
C GLU A 193 7.86 17.64 7.66
N LYS A 194 6.52 17.59 7.59
CA LYS A 194 5.64 18.16 8.61
C LYS A 194 5.77 17.43 9.94
N LEU A 195 5.77 16.10 9.93
CA LEU A 195 5.97 15.26 11.11
C LEU A 195 7.35 15.54 11.75
N GLN A 196 8.40 15.60 10.94
CA GLN A 196 9.76 15.93 11.39
C GLN A 196 9.79 17.29 12.09
N ALA A 197 9.15 18.31 11.49
CA ALA A 197 9.08 19.64 12.07
C ALA A 197 8.33 19.68 13.42
N VAL A 198 7.24 18.91 13.57
CA VAL A 198 6.50 18.79 14.84
C VAL A 198 7.39 18.17 15.92
N LEU A 199 8.10 17.09 15.61
CA LEU A 199 9.01 16.42 16.54
C LEU A 199 10.19 17.31 16.92
N ASP A 200 10.82 17.98 15.96
CA ASP A 200 11.92 18.92 16.21
C ASP A 200 11.44 20.09 17.10
N GLN A 201 10.24 20.63 16.88
CA GLN A 201 9.67 21.68 17.74
C GLN A 201 9.39 21.19 19.16
N ASN A 202 8.91 19.95 19.32
CA ASN A 202 8.65 19.37 20.64
C ASN A 202 9.96 19.13 21.39
N ALA A 203 10.99 18.61 20.73
CA ALA A 203 12.32 18.47 21.30
C ALA A 203 12.91 19.84 21.69
N ALA A 204 12.81 20.85 20.83
CA ALA A 204 13.37 22.18 21.10
C ALA A 204 12.73 22.90 22.30
N LYS A 205 11.48 22.57 22.67
CA LYS A 205 10.85 23.08 23.90
C LYS A 205 11.50 22.54 25.18
N LEU A 206 12.21 21.42 25.08
CA LEU A 206 12.94 20.84 26.20
C LEU A 206 14.30 21.54 26.28
N ASN A 207 14.47 22.48 27.20
CA ASN A 207 15.71 23.27 27.36
C ASN A 207 16.91 22.48 27.91
N ASP A 208 16.83 21.15 27.96
CA ASP A 208 17.80 20.26 28.60
C ASP A 208 18.13 19.11 27.66
N ILE A 209 19.42 18.93 27.36
CA ILE A 209 19.94 17.93 26.43
C ILE A 209 19.52 16.52 26.85
N THR A 210 19.57 16.20 28.15
CA THR A 210 19.18 14.87 28.65
C THR A 210 17.68 14.61 28.45
N LYS A 211 16.85 15.66 28.55
CA LYS A 211 15.42 15.55 28.25
C LYS A 211 15.15 15.41 26.76
N GLN A 212 15.92 16.10 25.92
CA GLN A 212 15.86 15.94 24.46
C GLN A 212 16.25 14.53 24.03
N GLU A 213 17.32 13.97 24.62
CA GLU A 213 17.75 12.59 24.36
C GLU A 213 16.65 11.58 24.72
N ALA A 214 16.09 11.66 25.94
CA ALA A 214 14.99 10.80 26.37
C ALA A 214 13.74 10.96 25.49
N PHE A 215 13.46 12.17 24.99
CA PHE A 215 12.37 12.41 24.05
C PHE A 215 12.58 11.68 22.72
N TRP A 216 13.79 11.74 22.15
CA TRP A 216 14.08 11.06 20.88
C TRP A 216 14.07 9.54 21.02
N GLU A 217 14.60 9.01 22.13
CA GLU A 217 14.52 7.57 22.44
C GLU A 217 13.06 7.10 22.58
N SER A 218 12.24 7.84 23.34
CA SER A 218 10.82 7.55 23.47
C SER A 218 10.08 7.64 22.14
N SER A 219 10.39 8.65 21.32
CA SER A 219 9.78 8.84 20.01
C SER A 219 10.12 7.68 19.07
N ALA A 220 11.38 7.25 19.02
CA ALA A 220 11.81 6.10 18.23
C ALA A 220 11.01 4.85 18.60
N GLY A 221 10.92 4.56 19.91
CA GLY A 221 10.11 3.45 20.43
C GLY A 221 8.64 3.53 20.01
N LYS A 222 8.01 4.72 20.12
CA LYS A 222 6.61 4.94 19.71
C LYS A 222 6.37 4.62 18.24
N PHE A 223 7.22 5.13 17.34
CA PHE A 223 7.03 4.91 15.90
C PHE A 223 7.31 3.47 15.48
N ILE A 224 8.34 2.83 16.07
CA ILE A 224 8.63 1.41 15.83
C ILE A 224 7.46 0.53 16.31
N GLN A 225 6.94 0.80 17.50
CA GLN A 225 5.83 0.04 18.07
C GLN A 225 4.53 0.26 17.30
N ALA A 226 4.26 1.49 16.89
CA ALA A 226 3.10 1.84 16.08
C ALA A 226 3.14 1.12 14.73
N GLY A 227 4.32 1.11 14.09
CA GLY A 227 4.54 0.57 12.74
C GLY A 227 3.70 1.28 11.69
N THR A 228 3.93 0.94 10.42
CA THR A 228 2.95 1.21 9.37
C THR A 228 2.21 -0.08 9.04
N GLY A 229 0.88 -0.02 8.90
CA GLY A 229 0.11 -1.22 8.52
C GLY A 229 0.66 -1.86 7.24
N PRO A 230 0.98 -3.17 7.22
CA PRO A 230 1.89 -3.77 6.22
C PRO A 230 1.37 -3.80 4.77
N ASP A 231 0.07 -3.60 4.56
CA ASP A 231 -0.56 -3.87 3.25
C ASP A 231 -1.11 -2.65 2.51
N HIS A 232 -1.07 -1.45 3.11
CA HIS A 232 -1.73 -0.29 2.51
C HIS A 232 -0.89 0.98 2.61
N SER A 233 -0.53 1.53 1.47
CA SER A 233 0.00 2.89 1.33
C SER A 233 -1.09 3.82 0.82
N PHE A 234 -1.14 5.05 1.34
CA PHE A 234 -2.07 6.05 0.81
C PHE A 234 -1.75 6.45 -0.63
N ASP A 235 -0.46 6.50 -0.97
CA ASP A 235 0.08 6.65 -2.31
C ASP A 235 1.05 5.50 -2.61
N HIS A 236 0.64 4.53 -3.44
CA HIS A 236 1.43 3.35 -3.79
C HIS A 236 2.71 3.67 -4.58
N HIS A 237 2.83 4.89 -5.13
CA HIS A 237 4.02 5.32 -5.84
C HIS A 237 5.10 5.93 -4.92
N ARG A 238 4.80 6.03 -3.62
CA ARG A 238 5.71 6.62 -2.63
C ARG A 238 6.18 5.56 -1.64
N PRO A 239 7.41 5.70 -1.11
CA PRO A 239 7.87 4.87 -0.02
C PRO A 239 6.94 5.00 1.20
N SER A 240 6.95 3.98 2.04
CA SER A 240 6.22 4.00 3.31
C SER A 240 6.82 5.04 4.25
N LEU A 241 6.00 5.62 5.12
CA LEU A 241 6.49 6.55 6.12
C LEU A 241 7.51 5.90 7.06
N GLU A 242 7.37 4.60 7.33
CA GLU A 242 8.30 3.85 8.16
C GLU A 242 9.74 3.91 7.61
N THR A 243 9.89 3.72 6.29
CA THR A 243 11.22 3.77 5.64
C THR A 243 11.86 5.16 5.63
N ILE A 244 11.09 6.22 5.90
CA ILE A 244 11.58 7.61 5.94
C ILE A 244 11.80 8.06 7.39
N VAL A 245 10.80 7.86 8.25
CA VAL A 245 10.73 8.42 9.59
C VAL A 245 11.63 7.66 10.55
N ILE A 246 11.63 6.32 10.53
CA ILE A 246 12.43 5.53 11.49
C ILE A 246 13.93 5.82 11.34
N PRO A 247 14.53 5.78 10.14
CA PRO A 247 15.95 6.11 9.99
C PRO A 247 16.26 7.54 10.45
N TRP A 248 15.35 8.48 10.19
CA TRP A 248 15.52 9.87 10.58
C TRP A 248 15.45 10.06 12.11
N VAL A 249 14.46 9.48 12.81
CA VAL A 249 14.36 9.57 14.27
C VAL A 249 15.58 8.93 14.93
N ASN A 250 16.04 7.77 14.44
CA ASN A 250 17.24 7.11 14.93
C ASN A 250 18.48 7.98 14.75
N SER A 251 18.58 8.70 13.62
CA SER A 251 19.69 9.65 13.40
C SER A 251 19.69 10.77 14.44
N LYS A 252 18.52 11.29 14.81
CA LYS A 252 18.39 12.31 15.86
C LYS A 252 18.81 11.76 17.22
N GLN A 253 18.37 10.55 17.57
CA GLN A 253 18.80 9.88 18.81
C GLN A 253 20.34 9.80 18.89
N THR A 254 21.00 9.34 17.82
CA THR A 254 22.48 9.23 17.81
C THR A 254 23.21 10.57 17.93
N MET A 255 22.61 11.69 17.48
CA MET A 255 23.20 13.02 17.62
C MET A 255 23.18 13.52 19.07
N PHE A 256 22.14 13.19 19.84
CA PHE A 256 21.96 13.69 21.21
C PHE A 256 22.65 12.82 22.27
N SER A 257 22.86 11.54 22.01
CA SER A 257 23.60 10.63 22.91
C SER A 257 25.11 10.90 23.00
N GLY A 258 25.60 12.05 22.52
CA GLY A 258 26.96 12.55 22.79
C GLY A 258 28.08 11.54 22.51
N SER A 259 28.34 11.23 21.24
CA SER A 259 29.56 10.53 20.80
C SER A 259 29.92 9.23 21.55
N GLN A 260 29.30 8.12 21.14
CA GLN A 260 30.02 6.85 20.98
C GLN A 260 29.68 6.19 19.64
N ILE A 261 29.93 6.89 18.53
CA ILE A 261 30.32 6.19 17.31
C ILE A 261 31.52 6.96 16.76
N SER A 262 32.71 6.57 17.23
CA SER A 262 33.90 6.70 16.41
C SER A 262 33.57 6.15 15.02
N GLU A 263 34.08 6.77 13.97
CA GLU A 263 34.13 6.20 12.61
C GLU A 263 34.98 4.90 12.52
N THR A 264 35.06 4.14 13.60
CA THR A 264 35.68 2.84 13.71
C THR A 264 34.67 1.89 14.35
N ASN A 265 34.15 1.01 13.50
CA ASN A 265 33.20 -0.07 13.76
C ASN A 265 31.73 0.36 13.77
N LEU A 266 31.12 0.27 12.58
CA LEU A 266 29.80 -0.35 12.45
C LEU A 266 29.84 -1.66 13.27
N SER A 267 29.44 -1.60 14.53
CA SER A 267 28.62 -2.66 15.09
C SER A 267 27.30 -2.49 14.34
N GLU A 268 27.07 -3.16 13.21
CA GLU A 268 26.65 -4.56 13.23
C GLU A 268 26.10 -4.91 14.62
N ASN A 269 25.00 -4.25 15.00
CA ASN A 269 23.89 -5.03 15.54
C ASN A 269 23.62 -6.09 14.48
N ASP A 270 24.29 -7.20 14.68
CA ASP A 270 24.38 -8.34 13.79
C ASP A 270 23.05 -9.11 13.91
N GLU A 271 21.94 -8.42 13.62
CA GLU A 271 20.60 -9.01 13.44
C GLU A 271 20.59 -9.81 12.13
N ARG A 272 21.54 -10.72 12.01
CA ARG A 272 21.54 -11.72 10.97
C ARG A 272 20.41 -12.68 11.24
N LEU A 273 19.61 -12.94 10.22
CA LEU A 273 18.55 -13.92 10.34
C LEU A 273 19.17 -15.31 10.58
N HIS A 274 18.86 -15.91 11.73
CA HIS A 274 19.40 -17.21 12.09
C HIS A 274 18.67 -18.35 11.38
N LEU A 275 19.41 -19.10 10.56
CA LEU A 275 18.91 -20.23 9.82
C LEU A 275 19.29 -21.55 10.50
N THR A 276 18.35 -22.50 10.52
CA THR A 276 18.60 -23.88 10.96
C THR A 276 19.42 -24.69 9.94
N LEU A 277 19.63 -24.15 8.74
CA LEU A 277 20.37 -24.76 7.64
C LEU A 277 21.89 -24.66 7.82
N SER A 278 22.64 -25.58 7.23
CA SER A 278 24.09 -25.44 7.05
C SER A 278 24.43 -24.49 5.90
N VAL A 279 25.65 -23.93 5.90
CA VAL A 279 26.11 -23.04 4.82
C VAL A 279 25.95 -23.66 3.42
N PRO A 280 26.29 -24.95 3.19
CA PRO A 280 26.06 -25.58 1.88
C PRO A 280 24.59 -25.74 1.50
N GLN A 281 23.73 -26.10 2.44
CA GLN A 281 22.28 -26.19 2.20
C GLN A 281 21.72 -24.83 1.82
N PHE A 282 22.08 -23.78 2.57
CA PHE A 282 21.63 -22.42 2.32
C PHE A 282 22.15 -21.87 0.98
N ALA A 283 23.42 -22.10 0.65
CA ALA A 283 23.97 -21.70 -0.64
C ALA A 283 23.27 -22.38 -1.82
N LEU A 284 22.86 -23.65 -1.66
CA LEU A 284 22.06 -24.36 -2.67
C LEU A 284 20.67 -23.73 -2.83
N TYR A 285 19.98 -23.37 -1.74
CA TYR A 285 18.69 -22.65 -1.82
C TYR A 285 18.80 -21.37 -2.62
N VAL A 286 19.77 -20.52 -2.28
CA VAL A 286 20.00 -19.25 -2.98
C VAL A 286 20.31 -19.50 -4.46
N ARG A 287 21.09 -20.54 -4.77
CA ARG A 287 21.35 -20.94 -6.15
C ARG A 287 20.08 -21.36 -6.88
N LEU A 288 19.21 -22.14 -6.26
CA LEU A 288 17.94 -22.58 -6.87
C LEU A 288 17.04 -21.38 -7.16
N PHE A 289 16.89 -20.44 -6.21
CA PHE A 289 16.11 -19.21 -6.42
C PHE A 289 16.69 -18.34 -7.54
N HIS A 290 18.01 -18.25 -7.64
CA HIS A 290 18.66 -17.55 -8.74
C HIS A 290 18.38 -18.24 -10.09
N LEU A 291 18.50 -19.57 -10.16
CA LEU A 291 18.25 -20.33 -11.39
C LEU A 291 16.78 -20.33 -11.81
N SER A 292 15.84 -20.25 -10.86
CA SER A 292 14.41 -20.15 -11.14
C SER A 292 13.94 -18.72 -11.46
N GLY A 293 14.83 -17.72 -11.47
CA GLY A 293 14.51 -16.34 -11.80
C GLY A 293 13.76 -15.59 -10.70
N CYS A 294 13.88 -16.01 -9.44
CA CYS A 294 13.21 -15.36 -8.31
C CYS A 294 13.88 -14.04 -7.87
N PHE A 295 15.08 -13.72 -8.37
CA PHE A 295 15.76 -12.46 -8.08
C PHE A 295 15.77 -11.54 -9.31
N SER A 296 15.54 -10.25 -9.08
CA SER A 296 15.64 -9.21 -10.12
C SER A 296 17.08 -8.94 -10.55
N THR A 297 18.05 -9.08 -9.62
CA THR A 297 19.47 -8.95 -9.93
C THR A 297 20.05 -10.22 -10.54
N LYS A 298 20.81 -10.06 -11.63
CA LYS A 298 21.56 -11.16 -12.28
C LYS A 298 23.00 -11.27 -11.77
N ASN A 299 23.44 -10.35 -10.90
CA ASN A 299 24.81 -10.38 -10.40
C ASN A 299 24.95 -11.38 -9.24
N VAL A 300 25.45 -12.58 -9.57
CA VAL A 300 25.68 -13.66 -8.60
C VAL A 300 26.65 -13.24 -7.50
N SER A 301 27.62 -12.37 -7.78
CA SER A 301 28.59 -11.91 -6.77
C SER A 301 27.94 -11.02 -5.71
N ASP A 302 27.00 -10.17 -6.11
CA ASP A 302 26.26 -9.32 -5.18
C ASP A 302 25.27 -10.13 -4.35
N LEU A 303 24.60 -11.12 -4.97
CA LEU A 303 23.75 -12.08 -4.24
C LEU A 303 24.54 -12.84 -3.17
N LYS A 304 25.69 -13.42 -3.53
CA LYS A 304 26.53 -14.16 -2.58
C LYS A 304 26.99 -13.27 -1.42
N ARG A 305 27.32 -12.00 -1.69
CA ARG A 305 27.72 -11.03 -0.67
C ARG A 305 26.56 -10.71 0.27
N PHE A 306 25.40 -10.37 -0.29
CA PHE A 306 24.19 -10.06 0.46
C PHE A 306 23.81 -11.20 1.41
N PHE A 307 23.69 -12.43 0.91
CA PHE A 307 23.28 -13.57 1.73
C PHE A 307 24.32 -13.99 2.76
N ALA A 308 25.61 -13.80 2.49
CA ALA A 308 26.66 -14.07 3.48
C ALA A 308 26.70 -13.00 4.60
N THR A 309 26.33 -11.75 4.29
CA THR A 309 26.32 -10.63 5.25
C THR A 309 25.10 -10.65 6.17
N HIS A 310 23.91 -10.99 5.65
CA HIS A 310 22.65 -10.81 6.39
C HIS A 310 22.11 -12.08 7.08
N PHE A 311 22.76 -13.23 6.94
CA PHE A 311 22.27 -14.51 7.51
C PHE A 311 23.33 -15.21 8.33
N SER A 312 22.89 -15.90 9.38
CA SER A 312 23.73 -16.80 10.18
C SER A 312 23.20 -18.23 10.07
N THR A 313 24.04 -19.22 10.36
CA THR A 313 23.65 -20.64 10.32
C THR A 313 23.75 -21.28 11.69
N LYS A 314 23.10 -22.42 11.87
CA LYS A 314 23.11 -23.21 13.12
C LYS A 314 24.51 -23.42 13.73
N ARG A 315 25.56 -23.48 12.92
CA ARG A 315 26.94 -23.74 13.36
C ARG A 315 27.87 -22.53 13.30
N GLN A 316 27.48 -21.45 12.62
CA GLN A 316 28.35 -20.30 12.35
C GLN A 316 27.55 -19.00 12.44
N GLY A 317 27.92 -18.14 13.39
CA GLY A 317 27.34 -16.80 13.54
C GLY A 317 27.65 -15.87 12.37
N THR A 318 28.80 -16.07 11.73
CA THR A 318 29.26 -15.38 10.52
C THR A 318 29.40 -16.37 9.36
N ILE A 319 28.78 -16.09 8.21
CA ILE A 319 29.01 -16.87 6.98
C ILE A 319 30.14 -16.20 6.20
N SER A 320 31.27 -16.89 6.03
CA SER A 320 32.34 -16.37 5.19
C SER A 320 31.91 -16.33 3.72
N ILE A 321 32.03 -15.18 3.06
CA ILE A 321 31.75 -15.00 1.63
C ILE A 321 32.47 -16.06 0.78
N LYS A 322 33.72 -16.39 1.12
CA LYS A 322 34.52 -17.41 0.42
C LYS A 322 33.91 -18.81 0.58
N SER A 323 33.46 -19.15 1.79
CA SER A 323 32.82 -20.44 2.09
C SER A 323 31.47 -20.57 1.37
N PHE A 324 30.68 -19.50 1.39
CA PHE A 324 29.38 -19.43 0.72
C PHE A 324 29.54 -19.55 -0.79
N ALA A 325 30.49 -18.82 -1.39
CA ALA A 325 30.76 -18.88 -2.81
C ALA A 325 31.23 -20.28 -3.27
N ARG A 326 32.08 -20.95 -2.48
CA ARG A 326 32.49 -22.33 -2.78
C ARG A 326 31.30 -23.28 -2.75
N ALA A 327 30.48 -23.19 -1.72
CA ALA A 327 29.33 -24.06 -1.55
C ALA A 327 28.21 -23.77 -2.57
N PHE A 328 28.10 -22.52 -3.05
CA PHE A 328 27.16 -22.14 -4.10
C PHE A 328 27.41 -22.93 -5.39
N TYR A 329 28.67 -23.07 -5.82
CA TYR A 329 29.00 -23.79 -7.05
C TYR A 329 29.17 -25.30 -6.85
N ASN A 330 29.80 -25.70 -5.74
CA ASN A 330 30.22 -27.08 -5.49
C ASN A 330 29.35 -27.72 -4.40
N VAL A 331 28.15 -28.14 -4.79
CA VAL A 331 27.21 -28.84 -3.91
C VAL A 331 27.36 -30.35 -4.09
N ASP A 332 27.52 -31.08 -3.00
CA ASP A 332 27.56 -32.54 -3.01
C ASP A 332 26.15 -33.15 -3.05
N GLN A 333 26.05 -34.41 -3.47
CA GLN A 333 24.76 -35.11 -3.61
C GLN A 333 24.01 -35.27 -2.29
N THR A 334 24.71 -35.37 -1.16
CA THR A 334 24.07 -35.53 0.15
C THR A 334 23.40 -34.23 0.58
N THR A 335 24.06 -33.08 0.38
CA THR A 335 23.47 -31.75 0.59
C THR A 335 22.26 -31.54 -0.32
N ALA A 336 22.35 -31.94 -1.59
CA ALA A 336 21.25 -31.82 -2.53
C ALA A 336 20.02 -32.66 -2.14
N ALA A 337 20.24 -33.90 -1.66
CA ALA A 337 19.16 -34.76 -1.19
C ALA A 337 18.42 -34.16 0.01
N VAL A 338 19.15 -33.55 0.95
CA VAL A 338 18.54 -32.89 2.13
C VAL A 338 17.70 -31.68 1.72
N VAL A 339 18.22 -30.81 0.85
CA VAL A 339 17.48 -29.64 0.36
C VAL A 339 16.25 -30.06 -0.45
N LEU A 340 16.35 -31.13 -1.24
CA LEU A 340 15.21 -31.68 -1.97
C LEU A 340 14.09 -32.16 -1.04
N ASP A 341 14.43 -32.86 0.04
CA ASP A 341 13.44 -33.31 1.03
C ASP A 341 12.73 -32.11 1.69
N GLN A 342 13.47 -31.06 2.02
CA GLN A 342 12.89 -29.83 2.57
C GLN A 342 11.96 -29.13 1.57
N LEU A 343 12.36 -29.02 0.30
CA LEU A 343 11.50 -28.45 -0.75
C LEU A 343 10.21 -29.26 -0.95
N LYS A 344 10.28 -30.60 -0.91
CA LYS A 344 9.08 -31.44 -0.97
C LYS A 344 8.11 -31.15 0.19
N ARG A 345 8.62 -31.04 1.41
CA ARG A 345 7.80 -30.66 2.58
C ARG A 345 7.14 -29.29 2.40
N MET A 346 7.86 -28.31 1.83
CA MET A 346 7.27 -26.99 1.52
C MET A 346 6.14 -27.11 0.49
N THR A 347 6.32 -27.91 -0.56
CA THR A 347 5.27 -28.21 -1.54
C THR A 347 4.06 -28.87 -0.89
N ASP A 348 4.28 -29.83 0.02
CA ASP A 348 3.19 -30.49 0.75
C ASP A 348 2.43 -29.51 1.65
N ILE A 349 3.12 -28.59 2.31
CA ILE A 349 2.51 -27.51 3.10
C ILE A 349 1.66 -26.61 2.20
N ILE A 350 2.18 -26.18 1.05
CA ILE A 350 1.44 -25.34 0.09
C ILE A 350 0.19 -26.08 -0.39
N ASN A 351 0.33 -27.35 -0.79
CA ASN A 351 -0.80 -28.18 -1.22
C ASN A 351 -1.85 -28.28 -0.14
N LYS A 352 -1.46 -28.57 1.11
CA LYS A 352 -2.38 -28.66 2.25
C LYS A 352 -3.03 -27.33 2.64
N THR A 353 -2.36 -26.21 2.43
CA THR A 353 -2.84 -24.90 2.89
C THR A 353 -3.72 -24.21 1.85
N TYR A 354 -3.46 -24.44 0.57
CA TYR A 354 -4.05 -23.68 -0.52
C TYR A 354 -4.79 -24.52 -1.57
N PHE A 355 -4.59 -25.84 -1.63
CA PHE A 355 -5.10 -26.67 -2.73
C PHE A 355 -5.84 -27.97 -2.31
N ASN A 356 -5.75 -28.37 -1.04
CA ASN A 356 -6.55 -29.42 -0.38
C ASN A 356 -7.34 -28.78 0.75
#